data_AF-A0A3B0W086-F1
#
_entry.id   AF-A0A3B0W086-F1
#
_cell.length_a   1.000
_cell.length_b   1.000
_cell.length_c   1.000
_cell.angle_alpha   90.00
_cell.angle_beta   90.00
_cell.angle_gamma   90.00
#
_symmetry.space_group_name_H-M   'P 1'
#
loop_
_entity.id
_entity.type
_entity.pdbx_description
1 polymer ?
#
loop_
_entity_poly.entity_id
_entity_poly.type
_entity_poly.pdbx_seq_one_letter_code
_entity_poly.pdbx_strand_id
1 'polypeptide(L)'
;MRIIVLRHGKPVIPSLSKVSSLAFSDWVNEYNAAGLCPSSKRTEDVQNCANECNVIVCSVLPRSVESAKALNGNIHLSDPIFNEAGLPVANGKTIKFSPKVWAVIFRILWLLGYSRNTESFRDAKIRASKAVEKLTKISQEHESVLF
;
A
#
# COMPACT_ATOMS: atom_id res chain seq x y z
N MET A 1 -15.20 7.10 19.00
CA MET A 1 -14.05 6.48 18.32
C MET A 1 -14.48 6.02 16.93
N ARG A 2 -13.84 6.53 15.88
CA ARG A 2 -14.12 6.17 14.47
C ARG A 2 -12.83 5.94 13.71
N ILE A 3 -12.76 4.85 12.95
CA ILE A 3 -11.64 4.54 12.06
C ILE A 3 -12.20 4.46 10.64
N ILE A 4 -11.66 5.26 9.74
CA ILE A 4 -12.00 5.22 8.32
C ILE A 4 -10.79 4.67 7.56
N VAL A 5 -11.03 3.69 6.70
CA VAL A 5 -9.98 3.11 5.85
C VAL A 5 -10.22 3.55 4.41
N LEU A 6 -9.23 4.21 3.83
CA LEU A 6 -9.22 4.76 2.50
C LEU A 6 -7.97 4.26 1.76
N ARG A 7 -8.19 3.67 0.60
CA ARG A 7 -7.06 3.29 -0.26
C ARG A 7 -6.41 4.54 -0.86
N HIS A 8 -5.08 4.51 -0.97
CA HIS A 8 -4.32 5.52 -1.71
C HIS A 8 -4.92 5.80 -3.11
N GLY A 9 -4.74 7.03 -3.60
CA GLY A 9 -5.09 7.42 -4.96
C GLY A 9 -4.30 6.65 -6.02
N LYS A 10 -4.68 6.79 -7.30
CA LYS A 10 -4.02 6.05 -8.39
C LYS A 10 -2.54 6.45 -8.47
N PRO A 11 -1.58 5.53 -8.29
CA PRO A 11 -0.17 5.84 -8.44
C PRO A 11 0.22 5.94 -9.92
N VAL A 12 1.42 6.47 -10.19
CA VAL A 12 2.09 6.25 -11.47
C VAL A 12 2.35 4.75 -11.61
N ILE A 13 1.89 4.15 -12.71
CA ILE A 13 2.06 2.71 -12.96
C ILE A 13 3.22 2.53 -13.93
N PRO A 14 4.26 1.75 -13.58
CA PRO A 14 5.35 1.46 -14.50
C PRO A 14 4.89 0.66 -15.72
N SER A 15 5.75 0.53 -16.73
CA SER A 15 5.44 -0.17 -17.98
C SER A 15 4.82 -1.56 -17.73
N LEU A 16 3.74 -1.86 -18.46
CA LEU A 16 3.07 -3.17 -18.41
C LEU A 16 3.58 -4.15 -19.48
N SER A 17 4.67 -3.82 -20.17
CA SER A 17 5.34 -4.71 -21.11
C SER A 17 5.73 -6.04 -20.46
N LYS A 18 5.77 -7.12 -21.24
CA LYS A 18 6.14 -8.44 -20.71
C LYS A 18 7.57 -8.42 -20.15
N VAL A 19 7.74 -8.88 -18.92
CA VAL A 19 9.01 -8.97 -18.19
C VAL A 19 9.25 -10.38 -17.69
N SER A 20 10.51 -10.74 -17.46
CA SER A 20 10.84 -11.98 -16.76
C SER A 20 10.48 -11.87 -15.27
N SER A 21 10.47 -12.98 -14.54
CA SER A 21 10.27 -12.95 -13.09
C SER A 21 11.35 -12.13 -12.37
N LEU A 22 12.59 -12.18 -12.85
CA LEU A 22 13.66 -11.37 -12.27
C LEU A 22 13.40 -9.88 -12.46
N ALA A 23 13.10 -9.45 -13.70
CA ALA A 23 12.79 -8.05 -14.01
C ALA A 23 11.46 -7.57 -13.38
N PHE A 24 10.57 -8.49 -13.01
CA PHE A 24 9.39 -8.16 -12.23
C PHE A 24 9.75 -7.66 -10.81
N SER A 25 10.88 -8.09 -10.23
CA SER A 25 11.37 -7.51 -8.97
C SER A 25 11.67 -6.02 -9.11
N ASP A 26 12.31 -5.62 -10.21
CA ASP A 26 12.62 -4.21 -10.48
C ASP A 26 11.32 -3.42 -10.71
N TRP A 27 10.36 -4.00 -11.41
CA TRP A 27 9.03 -3.42 -11.59
C TRP A 27 8.31 -3.18 -10.25
N VAL A 28 8.38 -4.12 -9.31
CA VAL A 28 7.80 -3.96 -7.97
C VAL A 28 8.50 -2.84 -7.19
N ASN A 29 9.82 -2.73 -7.30
CA ASN A 29 10.58 -1.65 -6.66
C ASN A 29 10.20 -0.28 -7.25
N GLU A 30 10.09 -0.18 -8.58
CA GLU A 30 9.63 1.03 -9.26
C GLU A 30 8.20 1.41 -8.85
N TYR A 31 7.29 0.44 -8.77
CA TYR A 31 5.93 0.66 -8.28
C TYR A 31 5.89 1.08 -6.80
N ASN A 32 6.77 0.53 -5.96
CA ASN A 32 6.89 0.94 -4.55
C ASN A 32 7.47 2.35 -4.38
N ALA A 33 8.34 2.79 -5.30
CA ALA A 33 8.86 4.15 -5.34
C ALA A 33 7.88 5.15 -6.00
N ALA A 34 6.84 4.68 -6.68
CA ALA A 34 5.90 5.54 -7.39
C ALA A 34 5.00 6.35 -6.44
N GLY A 35 4.95 7.65 -6.69
CA GLY A 35 3.97 8.59 -6.13
C GLY A 35 2.61 8.50 -6.82
N LEU A 36 1.76 9.49 -6.55
CA LEU A 36 0.47 9.65 -7.20
C LEU A 36 0.61 10.04 -8.67
N CYS A 37 -0.29 9.52 -9.50
CA CYS A 37 -0.45 10.01 -10.85
C CYS A 37 -0.95 11.47 -10.79
N PRO A 38 -0.38 12.41 -11.57
CA PRO A 38 -0.86 13.80 -11.60
C PRO A 38 -2.34 13.94 -12.00
N SER A 39 -2.87 12.95 -12.73
CA SER A 39 -4.29 12.90 -13.09
C SER A 39 -5.18 12.31 -11.99
N SER A 40 -4.61 11.82 -10.89
CA SER A 40 -5.35 11.25 -9.77
C SER A 40 -6.00 12.38 -8.98
N LYS A 41 -7.32 12.51 -9.09
CA LYS A 41 -8.11 13.50 -8.35
C LYS A 41 -8.88 12.81 -7.22
N ARG A 42 -8.88 13.43 -6.05
CA ARG A 42 -9.80 13.06 -4.97
C ARG A 42 -11.22 13.47 -5.33
N THR A 43 -12.21 12.69 -4.91
CA THR A 43 -13.61 13.08 -4.99
C THR A 43 -13.98 14.00 -3.82
N GLU A 44 -15.11 14.69 -3.93
CA GLU A 44 -15.64 15.50 -2.82
C GLU A 44 -15.97 14.63 -1.61
N ASP A 45 -16.57 13.45 -1.82
CA ASP A 45 -16.86 12.50 -0.74
C ASP A 45 -15.62 12.11 0.07
N VAL A 46 -14.50 11.85 -0.62
CA VAL A 46 -13.23 11.52 0.03
C VAL A 46 -12.69 12.71 0.83
N GLN A 47 -12.84 13.93 0.32
CA GLN A 47 -12.42 15.13 1.06
C GLN A 47 -13.31 15.39 2.27
N ASN A 48 -14.63 15.27 2.13
CA ASN A 48 -15.57 15.44 3.23
C ASN A 48 -15.26 14.42 4.33
N CYS A 49 -15.07 13.16 3.95
CA CYS A 49 -14.66 12.10 4.84
C CYS A 49 -13.35 12.42 5.60
N ALA A 50 -12.34 12.96 4.91
CA ALA A 50 -11.09 13.39 5.53
C ALA A 50 -11.27 14.58 6.47
N ASN A 51 -12.14 15.53 6.13
CA ASN A 51 -12.43 16.71 6.97
C ASN A 51 -13.16 16.34 8.27
N GLU A 52 -13.91 15.23 8.28
CA GLU A 52 -14.56 14.74 9.49
C GLU A 52 -13.61 13.91 10.39
N CYS A 53 -12.36 13.67 9.96
CA CYS A 53 -11.35 12.98 10.74
C CYS A 53 -10.39 13.97 11.40
N ASN A 54 -10.10 13.76 12.69
CA ASN A 54 -9.20 14.62 13.46
C ASN A 54 -7.73 14.45 13.05
N VAL A 55 -7.35 13.24 12.66
CA VAL A 55 -5.99 12.89 12.24
C VAL A 55 -5.98 11.95 11.04
N ILE A 56 -4.92 12.05 10.25
CA ILE A 56 -4.61 11.14 9.15
C ILE A 56 -3.37 10.33 9.52
N VAL A 57 -3.43 9.03 9.29
CA VAL A 57 -2.31 8.10 9.39
C VAL A 57 -2.06 7.51 8.01
N CYS A 58 -0.81 7.28 7.65
CA CYS A 58 -0.47 6.69 6.36
C CYS A 58 0.71 5.73 6.48
N SER A 59 0.94 4.97 5.41
CA SER A 59 2.16 4.18 5.27
C SER A 59 3.34 5.08 4.87
N VAL A 60 4.54 4.51 4.73
CA VAL A 60 5.72 5.26 4.23
C VAL A 60 5.85 5.21 2.71
N LEU A 61 4.95 4.51 2.00
CA LEU A 61 5.00 4.42 0.55
C LEU A 61 4.62 5.79 -0.07
N PRO A 62 5.37 6.29 -1.08
CA PRO A 62 5.14 7.62 -1.66
C PRO A 62 3.70 7.88 -2.06
N ARG A 63 3.04 6.93 -2.76
CA ARG A 63 1.62 7.02 -3.11
C ARG A 63 0.67 7.21 -1.92
N SER A 64 0.98 6.65 -0.76
CA SER A 64 0.17 6.76 0.46
C SER A 64 0.40 8.12 1.13
N VAL A 65 1.67 8.55 1.23
CA VAL A 65 2.05 9.87 1.78
C VAL A 65 1.49 11.00 0.92
N GLU A 66 1.60 10.91 -0.40
CA GLU A 66 1.07 11.91 -1.32
C GLU A 66 -0.46 11.95 -1.32
N SER A 67 -1.13 10.81 -1.14
CA SER A 67 -2.59 10.77 -0.93
C SER A 67 -2.99 11.52 0.33
N ALA A 68 -2.32 11.26 1.45
CA ALA A 68 -2.58 11.96 2.70
C ALA A 68 -2.37 13.48 2.57
N LYS A 69 -1.29 13.90 1.89
CA LYS A 69 -1.02 15.32 1.62
C LYS A 69 -2.09 15.97 0.75
N ALA A 70 -2.62 15.26 -0.26
CA ALA A 70 -3.65 15.76 -1.15
C ALA A 70 -5.01 16.00 -0.48
N LEU A 71 -5.24 15.43 0.72
CA LEU A 71 -6.43 15.64 1.53
C LEU A 71 -6.34 16.87 2.43
N ASN A 72 -5.18 17.53 2.50
CA ASN A 72 -4.96 18.74 3.30
C ASN A 72 -5.32 18.62 4.80
N GLY A 73 -5.36 17.40 5.35
CA GLY A 73 -5.63 17.15 6.77
C GLY A 73 -4.37 17.06 7.64
N ASN A 74 -4.56 16.87 8.94
CA ASN A 74 -3.47 16.73 9.90
C ASN A 74 -2.84 15.32 9.83
N ILE A 75 -1.69 15.19 9.17
CA ILE A 75 -0.94 13.93 9.12
C ILE A 75 -0.24 13.72 10.46
N HIS A 76 -0.81 12.87 11.30
CA HIS A 76 -0.28 12.55 12.62
C HIS A 76 0.89 11.57 12.57
N LEU A 77 0.83 10.57 11.67
CA LEU A 77 1.83 9.51 11.59
C LEU A 77 1.98 8.95 10.17
N SER A 78 3.23 8.70 9.77
CA SER A 78 3.60 7.84 8.64
C SER A 78 4.47 6.71 9.15
N ASP A 79 4.05 5.46 8.96
CA ASP A 79 4.71 4.30 9.57
C ASP A 79 4.75 3.06 8.65
N PRO A 80 5.90 2.36 8.51
CA PRO A 80 6.01 1.14 7.71
C PRO A 80 5.08 0.01 8.13
N ILE A 81 4.57 0.00 9.36
CA ILE A 81 3.60 -0.99 9.82
C ILE A 81 2.33 -1.02 8.95
N PHE A 82 2.02 0.11 8.31
CA PHE A 82 0.87 0.30 7.42
C PHE A 82 1.18 0.02 5.94
N ASN A 83 2.41 -0.36 5.60
CA ASN A 83 2.75 -0.68 4.21
C ASN A 83 1.91 -1.85 3.67
N GLU A 84 1.66 -1.81 2.36
CA GLU A 84 1.05 -2.92 1.64
C GLU A 84 1.86 -4.21 1.82
N ALA A 85 1.16 -5.36 1.79
CA ALA A 85 1.84 -6.65 1.77
C ALA A 85 2.65 -6.81 0.48
N GLY A 86 3.97 -6.97 0.64
CA GLY A 86 4.90 -7.19 -0.45
C GLY A 86 4.54 -8.42 -1.29
N LEU A 87 5.08 -8.47 -2.51
CA LEU A 87 4.96 -9.61 -3.39
C LEU A 87 6.28 -10.39 -3.39
N PRO A 88 6.25 -11.72 -3.23
CA PRO A 88 7.45 -12.50 -3.40
C PRO A 88 7.84 -12.49 -4.88
N VAL A 89 9.12 -12.64 -5.16
CA VAL A 89 9.63 -12.68 -6.53
C VAL A 89 10.64 -13.81 -6.68
N ALA A 90 10.63 -14.45 -7.85
CA ALA A 90 11.60 -15.48 -8.19
C ALA A 90 12.68 -14.93 -9.14
N ASN A 91 13.81 -15.65 -9.25
CA ASN A 91 14.95 -15.22 -10.06
C ASN A 91 14.92 -15.79 -11.50
N GLY A 92 13.73 -16.18 -11.99
CA GLY A 92 13.58 -16.78 -13.31
C GLY A 92 13.78 -15.77 -14.45
N LYS A 93 14.58 -16.14 -15.46
CA LYS A 93 14.91 -15.28 -16.61
C LYS A 93 14.22 -15.66 -17.93
N THR A 94 13.66 -16.87 -18.02
CA THR A 94 13.23 -17.47 -19.30
C THR A 94 11.80 -17.11 -19.70
N ILE A 95 10.83 -17.31 -18.80
CA ILE A 95 9.42 -17.05 -19.07
C ILE A 95 9.13 -15.56 -18.86
N LYS A 96 8.39 -14.95 -19.79
CA LYS A 96 7.96 -13.54 -19.70
C LYS A 96 6.44 -13.43 -19.69
N PHE A 97 5.93 -12.70 -18.70
CA PHE A 97 4.52 -12.33 -18.58
C PHE A 97 4.38 -10.83 -18.31
N SER A 98 3.18 -10.29 -18.46
CA SER A 98 2.92 -8.92 -18.02
C SER A 98 3.04 -8.82 -16.49
N PRO A 99 3.41 -7.66 -15.94
CA PRO A 99 3.49 -7.46 -14.49
C PRO A 99 2.19 -7.80 -13.76
N LYS A 100 1.02 -7.60 -14.38
CA LYS A 100 -0.29 -7.99 -13.83
C LYS A 100 -0.39 -9.50 -13.63
N VAL A 101 0.04 -10.30 -14.61
CA VAL A 101 0.02 -11.76 -14.53
C VAL A 101 1.02 -12.24 -13.48
N TRP A 102 2.22 -11.66 -13.44
CA TRP A 102 3.20 -11.97 -12.40
C TRP A 102 2.67 -11.65 -11.00
N ALA A 103 2.03 -10.51 -10.80
CA ALA A 103 1.44 -10.13 -9.52
C ALA A 103 0.39 -11.16 -9.04
N VAL A 104 -0.45 -11.66 -9.95
CA VAL A 104 -1.44 -12.71 -9.62
C VAL A 104 -0.75 -14.02 -9.26
N ILE A 105 0.19 -14.49 -10.09
CA ILE A 105 0.93 -15.74 -9.84
C ILE A 105 1.63 -15.68 -8.48
N PHE A 106 2.39 -14.61 -8.23
CA PHE A 106 3.14 -14.46 -6.98
C PHE A 106 2.24 -14.26 -5.78
N ARG A 107 1.08 -13.61 -5.93
CA ARG A 107 0.10 -13.52 -4.84
C ARG A 107 -0.46 -14.89 -4.48
N ILE A 108 -0.78 -15.73 -5.47
CA ILE A 108 -1.25 -17.11 -5.21
C ILE A 108 -0.15 -17.92 -4.52
N LEU A 109 1.08 -17.90 -5.06
CA LEU A 109 2.22 -18.59 -4.44
C LEU A 109 2.47 -18.11 -3.00
N TRP A 110 2.32 -16.81 -2.74
CA TRP A 110 2.46 -16.23 -1.42
C TRP A 110 1.43 -16.71 -0.41
N LEU A 111 0.17 -16.81 -0.83
CA LEU A 111 -0.90 -17.39 -0.01
C LEU A 111 -0.65 -18.88 0.28
N LEU A 112 0.05 -19.58 -0.61
CA LEU A 112 0.51 -20.96 -0.43
C LEU A 112 1.83 -21.08 0.35
N GLY A 113 2.41 -19.98 0.84
CA GLY A 113 3.58 -19.96 1.72
C GLY A 113 4.90 -19.51 1.08
N TYR A 114 4.93 -19.22 -0.23
CA TYR A 114 6.13 -18.70 -0.88
C TYR A 114 6.40 -17.24 -0.47
N SER A 115 7.50 -16.99 0.24
CA SER A 115 7.78 -15.68 0.85
C SER A 115 9.19 -15.17 0.54
N ARG A 116 9.73 -15.53 -0.62
CA ARG A 116 11.07 -15.08 -0.99
C ARG A 116 11.14 -13.56 -1.11
N ASN A 117 12.10 -12.94 -0.40
CA ASN A 117 12.37 -11.49 -0.39
C ASN A 117 11.21 -10.62 0.12
N THR A 118 10.23 -11.20 0.81
CA THR A 118 9.11 -10.48 1.43
C THR A 118 8.68 -11.20 2.71
N GLU A 119 7.88 -10.57 3.55
CA GLU A 119 7.27 -11.24 4.69
C GLU A 119 6.35 -12.40 4.25
N SER A 120 6.15 -13.40 5.10
CA SER A 120 5.19 -14.47 4.83
C SER A 120 3.74 -13.99 5.00
N PHE A 121 2.77 -14.76 4.48
CA PHE A 121 1.35 -14.45 4.71
C PHE A 121 1.00 -14.42 6.21
N ARG A 122 1.61 -15.32 6.99
CA ARG A 122 1.43 -15.37 8.45
C ARG A 122 1.96 -14.09 9.10
N ASP A 123 3.16 -13.65 8.71
CA ASP A 123 3.78 -12.46 9.29
C ASP A 123 3.05 -11.19 8.88
N ALA A 124 2.58 -11.10 7.63
CA ALA A 124 1.74 -10.00 7.17
C ALA A 124 0.44 -9.90 7.99
N LYS A 125 -0.18 -11.04 8.34
CA LYS A 125 -1.37 -11.07 9.20
C LYS A 125 -1.05 -10.57 10.62
N ILE A 126 0.07 -11.00 11.20
CA ILE A 126 0.53 -10.52 12.51
C ILE A 126 0.81 -9.01 12.47
N ARG A 127 1.47 -8.52 11.43
CA ARG A 127 1.75 -7.09 11.23
C ARG A 127 0.45 -6.30 11.07
N ALA A 128 -0.52 -6.80 10.31
CA ALA A 128 -1.83 -6.18 10.17
C ALA A 128 -2.58 -6.08 11.51
N SER A 129 -2.52 -7.10 12.37
CA SER A 129 -3.07 -7.02 13.73
C SER A 129 -2.43 -5.91 14.56
N LYS A 130 -1.10 -5.79 14.52
CA LYS A 130 -0.38 -4.70 15.20
C LYS A 130 -0.72 -3.31 14.61
N ALA A 131 -0.95 -3.22 13.30
CA ALA A 131 -1.40 -2.00 12.66
C ALA A 131 -2.79 -1.57 13.17
N VAL A 132 -3.72 -2.52 13.32
CA VAL A 132 -5.07 -2.27 13.87
C VAL A 132 -4.98 -1.84 15.34
N GLU A 133 -4.15 -2.47 16.16
CA GLU A 133 -3.90 -2.04 17.54
C GLU A 133 -3.41 -0.59 17.60
N LYS A 134 -2.45 -0.24 16.71
CA LYS A 134 -1.91 1.11 16.62
C LYS A 134 -2.95 2.14 16.19
N LEU A 135 -3.76 1.84 15.17
CA LEU A 135 -4.87 2.70 14.73
C LEU A 135 -5.92 2.87 15.82
N THR A 136 -6.24 1.79 16.54
CA THR A 136 -7.20 1.82 17.64
C THR A 136 -6.73 2.79 18.72
N LYS A 137 -5.45 2.69 19.15
CA LYS A 137 -4.88 3.61 20.13
C LYS A 137 -4.95 5.07 19.68
N ILE A 138 -4.54 5.36 18.44
CA ILE A 138 -4.60 6.71 17.87
C ILE A 138 -6.05 7.22 17.83
N SER A 139 -7.00 6.37 17.46
CA SER A 139 -8.42 6.75 17.40
C SER A 139 -9.06 6.95 18.78
N GLN A 140 -8.54 6.33 19.84
CA GLN A 140 -8.96 6.58 21.22
C GLN A 140 -8.45 7.95 21.71
N GLU A 141 -7.23 8.34 21.30
CA GLU A 141 -6.62 9.62 21.67
C GLU A 141 -7.22 10.81 20.90
N HIS A 142 -7.51 10.61 19.61
CA HIS A 142 -7.95 11.69 18.71
C HIS A 142 -9.43 11.59 18.29
N GLU A 143 -10.20 10.67 18.88
CA GLU A 143 -11.62 10.37 18.59
C GLU A 143 -11.93 9.82 17.19
N SER A 144 -11.21 10.27 16.16
CA SER A 144 -11.34 9.78 14.80
C SER A 144 -10.01 9.79 14.02
N VAL A 145 -9.80 8.75 13.21
CA VAL A 145 -8.61 8.60 12.36
C VAL A 145 -9.01 8.15 10.96
N LEU A 146 -8.39 8.76 9.95
CA LEU A 146 -8.37 8.30 8.57
C LEU A 146 -7.06 7.56 8.31
N PHE A 147 -7.14 6.36 7.76
CA PHE A 147 -5.99 5.57 7.29
C PHE A 147 -6.11 5.28 5.80
#